data_AF-A0A517TTR8-F1
#
_entry.id   AF-A0A517TTR8-F1
#
_cell.length_a   1.000
_cell.length_b   1.000
_cell.length_c   1.000
_cell.angle_alpha   90.00
_cell.angle_beta   90.00
_cell.angle_gamma   90.00
#
_symmetry.space_group_name_H-M   'P 1'
#
loop_
_entity.id
_entity.type
_entity.pdbx_description
1 polymer ?
#
loop_
_entity_poly.entity_id
_entity_poly.type
_entity_poly.pdbx_seq_one_letter_code
_entity_poly.pdbx_strand_id
1 'polypeptide(L)'
;MVVDVELVTQTADWASVVFDDAAVADYYDRQVEQGRTPSEFGRIWVHTHPGSSPQPSATDEETFARAFGGCQWAVMLIVARGGASYARLAFGVGPGGSWEIPVEIDYDMPFAAADRAAWQAEYDACVQARSPLLDDQELEEFDSARLWPRENAWCEDGYDAVFEQSV
;
A
#
# COMPACT_ATOMS: atom_id res chain seq x y z
N MET A 1 -10.14 -8.83 8.11
CA MET A 1 -10.97 -7.62 8.31
C MET A 1 -10.02 -6.45 8.40
N VAL A 2 -10.23 -5.41 7.60
CA VAL A 2 -9.45 -4.16 7.70
C VAL A 2 -10.17 -3.27 8.69
N VAL A 3 -9.46 -2.80 9.71
CA VAL A 3 -10.05 -2.00 10.81
C VAL A 3 -9.48 -0.59 10.87
N ASP A 4 -8.37 -0.34 10.20
CA ASP A 4 -7.68 0.94 10.19
C ASP A 4 -6.95 1.14 8.85
N VAL A 5 -6.71 2.40 8.50
CA VAL A 5 -5.93 2.83 7.33
C VAL A 5 -5.07 4.01 7.74
N GLU A 6 -3.82 4.03 7.29
CA GLU A 6 -2.86 5.09 7.61
C GLU A 6 -2.23 5.60 6.31
N LEU A 7 -2.12 6.93 6.19
CA LEU A 7 -1.40 7.53 5.06
C LEU A 7 0.09 7.60 5.37
N VAL A 8 0.90 7.14 4.42
CA VAL A 8 2.34 7.45 4.38
C VAL A 8 2.57 8.68 3.51
N THR A 9 3.66 9.39 3.78
CA THR A 9 4.07 10.53 2.94
C THR A 9 4.20 10.09 1.50
N GLN A 10 3.60 10.85 0.59
CA GLN A 10 3.49 10.49 -0.81
C GLN A 10 3.33 11.73 -1.70
N THR A 11 3.79 11.60 -2.93
CA THR A 11 3.53 12.56 -4.00
C THR A 11 2.48 11.99 -4.93
N ALA A 12 1.43 12.76 -5.22
CA ALA A 12 0.34 12.34 -6.07
C ALA A 12 0.01 13.37 -7.15
N ASP A 13 -0.42 12.85 -8.30
CA ASP A 13 -1.13 13.61 -9.32
C ASP A 13 -2.46 12.90 -9.68
N TRP A 14 -3.10 13.30 -10.78
CA TRP A 14 -4.40 12.75 -11.16
C TRP A 14 -4.36 11.29 -11.65
N ALA A 15 -3.18 10.76 -11.97
CA ALA A 15 -2.97 9.43 -12.56
C ALA A 15 -1.90 8.58 -11.85
N SER A 16 -1.06 9.17 -11.00
CA SER A 16 0.05 8.48 -10.36
C SER A 16 0.20 8.85 -8.88
N VAL A 17 0.74 7.90 -8.12
CA VAL A 17 1.11 8.05 -6.72
C VAL A 17 2.50 7.45 -6.53
N VAL A 18 3.35 8.15 -5.79
CA VAL A 18 4.69 7.69 -5.42
C VAL A 18 4.85 7.85 -3.92
N PHE A 19 5.10 6.75 -3.21
CA PHE A 19 5.39 6.79 -1.79
C PHE A 19 6.80 7.32 -1.53
N ASP A 20 6.97 8.05 -0.42
CA ASP A 20 8.27 8.40 0.10
C ASP A 20 8.88 7.18 0.81
N ASP A 21 10.05 6.73 0.36
CA ASP A 21 10.69 5.51 0.85
C ASP A 21 11.03 5.59 2.35
N ALA A 22 11.42 6.77 2.85
CA ALA A 22 11.73 6.95 4.27
C ALA A 22 10.45 6.88 5.10
N ALA A 23 9.34 7.47 4.62
CA ALA A 23 8.06 7.38 5.28
C ALA A 23 7.48 5.95 5.32
N VAL A 24 7.70 5.17 4.26
CA VAL A 24 7.34 3.74 4.25
C VAL A 24 8.18 2.97 5.26
N ALA A 25 9.50 3.18 5.30
CA ALA A 25 10.37 2.53 6.27
C ALA A 25 9.98 2.89 7.72
N ASP A 26 9.77 4.17 8.01
CA ASP A 26 9.33 4.66 9.32
C ASP A 26 7.96 4.07 9.74
N TYR A 27 7.05 3.87 8.77
CA TYR A 27 5.78 3.17 9.02
C TYR A 27 6.03 1.70 9.40
N TYR A 28 6.85 0.97 8.65
CA TYR A 28 7.17 -0.43 8.95
C TYR A 28 7.82 -0.58 10.33
N ASP A 29 8.80 0.26 10.65
CA ASP A 29 9.49 0.22 11.93
C ASP A 29 8.53 0.47 13.11
N ARG A 30 7.66 1.50 13.02
CA ARG A 30 6.65 1.75 14.06
C ARG A 30 5.67 0.59 14.25
N GLN A 31 5.29 -0.07 13.16
CA GLN A 31 4.33 -1.19 13.23
C GLN A 31 4.98 -2.42 13.90
N VAL A 32 6.26 -2.67 13.59
CA VAL A 32 7.06 -3.72 14.25
C VAL A 32 7.31 -3.39 15.72
N GLU A 33 7.60 -2.14 16.08
CA GLU A 33 7.71 -1.69 17.47
C GLU A 33 6.41 -1.89 18.26
N GLN A 34 5.26 -1.85 17.58
CA GLN A 34 3.95 -2.16 18.16
C GLN A 34 3.66 -3.68 18.22
N GLY A 35 4.62 -4.52 17.83
CA GLY A 35 4.53 -5.97 17.87
C GLY A 35 3.73 -6.59 16.72
N ARG A 36 3.47 -5.84 15.63
CA ARG A 36 2.76 -6.35 14.45
C ARG A 36 3.73 -6.95 13.44
N THR A 37 3.26 -7.94 12.72
CA THR A 37 3.98 -8.55 11.59
C THR A 37 3.67 -7.81 10.29
N PRO A 38 4.58 -7.80 9.29
CA PRO A 38 4.30 -7.20 7.98
C PRO A 38 3.04 -7.76 7.30
N SER A 39 2.67 -9.00 7.63
CA SER A 39 1.43 -9.63 7.15
C SER A 39 0.16 -8.94 7.65
N GLU A 40 0.20 -8.27 8.80
CA GLU A 40 -0.95 -7.62 9.41
C GLU A 40 -1.18 -6.18 8.93
N PHE A 41 -0.14 -5.48 8.49
CA PHE A 41 -0.22 -4.04 8.19
C PHE A 41 0.29 -3.61 6.81
N GLY A 42 1.04 -4.47 6.11
CA GLY A 42 1.78 -4.11 4.89
C GLY A 42 1.34 -4.87 3.64
N ARG A 43 0.17 -5.52 3.65
CA ARG A 43 -0.30 -6.39 2.54
C ARG A 43 -1.47 -5.81 1.75
N ILE A 44 -2.04 -4.69 2.19
CA ILE A 44 -3.23 -4.12 1.56
C ILE A 44 -2.89 -2.72 1.10
N TRP A 45 -2.98 -2.51 -0.21
CA TRP A 45 -2.84 -1.19 -0.81
C TRP A 45 -4.22 -0.65 -1.17
N VAL A 46 -4.55 0.52 -0.62
CA VAL A 46 -5.79 1.23 -0.89
C VAL A 46 -5.48 2.52 -1.63
N HIS A 47 -6.10 2.74 -2.78
CA HIS A 47 -5.99 4.01 -3.51
C HIS A 47 -7.31 4.44 -4.13
N THR A 48 -7.40 5.73 -4.47
CA THR A 48 -8.65 6.35 -4.95
C THR A 48 -8.56 6.79 -6.40
N HIS A 49 -9.64 6.56 -7.15
CA HIS A 49 -9.80 7.12 -8.49
C HIS A 49 -10.71 8.35 -8.47
N PRO A 50 -10.29 9.50 -9.04
CA PRO A 50 -11.14 10.70 -9.10
C PRO A 50 -12.32 10.55 -10.06
N GLY A 51 -12.24 9.59 -11.00
CA GLY A 51 -13.31 9.19 -11.90
C GLY A 51 -14.28 8.17 -11.28
N SER A 52 -15.26 7.72 -12.06
CA SER A 52 -16.28 6.75 -11.61
C SER A 52 -15.88 5.28 -11.80
N SER A 53 -14.72 5.01 -12.41
CA SER A 53 -14.26 3.64 -12.68
C SER A 53 -13.29 3.18 -11.60
N PRO A 54 -13.58 2.09 -10.88
CA PRO A 54 -12.65 1.50 -9.93
C PRO A 54 -11.69 0.50 -10.59
N GLN A 55 -11.73 0.32 -11.91
CA GLN A 55 -10.85 -0.64 -12.59
C GLN A 55 -9.38 -0.18 -12.57
N PRO A 56 -8.42 -1.08 -12.33
CA PRO A 56 -7.01 -0.75 -12.30
C PRO A 56 -6.52 -0.25 -13.67
N SER A 57 -5.69 0.79 -13.64
CA SER A 57 -4.91 1.26 -14.77
C SER A 57 -3.62 0.46 -14.95
N ALA A 58 -2.92 0.66 -16.06
CA ALA A 58 -1.60 0.05 -16.26
C ALA A 58 -0.58 0.46 -15.19
N THR A 59 -0.65 1.71 -14.71
CA THR A 59 0.21 2.23 -13.63
C THR A 59 -0.10 1.56 -12.29
N ASP A 60 -1.37 1.26 -12.02
CA ASP A 60 -1.76 0.52 -10.81
C ASP A 60 -1.22 -0.90 -10.83
N GLU A 61 -1.33 -1.57 -11.99
CA GLU A 61 -0.81 -2.93 -12.20
C GLU A 61 0.71 -2.99 -12.03
N GLU A 62 1.45 -2.05 -12.62
CA GLU A 62 2.89 -1.96 -12.50
C GLU A 62 3.33 -1.69 -11.05
N THR A 63 2.68 -0.72 -10.40
CA THR A 63 2.95 -0.39 -9.00
C THR A 63 2.69 -1.59 -8.10
N PHE A 64 1.58 -2.30 -8.31
CA PHE A 64 1.23 -3.46 -7.51
C PHE A 64 2.18 -4.63 -7.72
N ALA A 65 2.51 -4.96 -8.97
CA ALA A 65 3.47 -6.01 -9.29
C ALA A 65 4.85 -5.72 -8.69
N ARG A 66 5.29 -4.46 -8.76
CA ARG A 66 6.58 -4.01 -8.21
C ARG A 66 6.61 -4.04 -6.68
N ALA A 67 5.61 -3.48 -6.01
CA ALA A 67 5.61 -3.31 -4.55
C ALA A 67 5.13 -4.56 -3.79
N PHE A 68 4.22 -5.34 -4.38
CA PHE A 68 3.55 -6.44 -3.70
C PHE A 68 3.77 -7.82 -4.35
N GLY A 69 4.43 -7.89 -5.51
CA GLY A 69 4.63 -9.15 -6.25
C GLY A 69 5.44 -10.21 -5.49
N GLY A 70 6.30 -9.81 -4.56
CA GLY A 70 7.05 -10.72 -3.69
C GLY A 70 6.29 -11.17 -2.43
N CYS A 71 5.07 -10.67 -2.20
CA CYS A 71 4.29 -11.02 -1.03
C CYS A 71 3.66 -12.42 -1.16
N GLN A 72 3.60 -13.18 -0.07
CA GLN A 72 2.82 -14.43 -0.02
C GLN A 72 1.35 -14.18 -0.40
N TRP A 73 0.80 -13.04 0.06
CA TRP A 73 -0.48 -12.51 -0.37
C TRP A 73 -0.48 -10.98 -0.30
N ALA A 74 -1.26 -10.33 -1.16
CA ALA A 74 -1.51 -8.90 -1.12
C ALA A 74 -2.87 -8.57 -1.73
N VAL A 75 -3.45 -7.44 -1.33
CA VAL A 75 -4.72 -6.95 -1.86
C VAL A 75 -4.53 -5.56 -2.44
N MET A 76 -4.96 -5.37 -3.69
CA MET A 76 -5.21 -4.05 -4.25
C MET A 76 -6.69 -3.71 -4.03
N LEU A 77 -6.98 -2.57 -3.43
CA LEU A 77 -8.33 -2.04 -3.23
C LEU A 77 -8.42 -0.64 -3.82
N ILE A 78 -9.31 -0.47 -4.80
CA ILE A 78 -9.55 0.82 -5.46
C ILE A 78 -10.92 1.32 -5.06
N VAL A 79 -10.99 2.57 -4.63
CA VAL A 79 -12.27 3.26 -4.37
C VAL A 79 -12.42 4.42 -5.36
N ALA A 80 -13.38 4.29 -6.26
CA ALA A 80 -13.71 5.32 -7.22
C ALA A 80 -14.70 6.34 -6.64
N ARG A 81 -14.74 7.52 -7.24
CA ARG A 81 -15.71 8.56 -6.89
C ARG A 81 -17.14 8.02 -6.98
N GLY A 82 -17.90 8.22 -5.92
CA GLY A 82 -19.28 7.71 -5.78
C GLY A 82 -19.37 6.35 -5.10
N GLY A 83 -18.24 5.78 -4.64
CA GLY A 83 -18.22 4.58 -3.80
C GLY A 83 -18.16 3.25 -4.57
N ALA A 84 -18.00 3.29 -5.91
CA ALA A 84 -17.71 2.07 -6.66
C ALA A 84 -16.32 1.55 -6.28
N SER A 85 -16.18 0.25 -6.06
CA SER A 85 -14.94 -0.35 -5.58
C SER A 85 -14.50 -1.54 -6.43
N TYR A 86 -13.19 -1.79 -6.44
CA TYR A 86 -12.55 -2.96 -7.01
C TYR A 86 -11.59 -3.52 -5.98
N ALA A 87 -11.58 -4.84 -5.80
CA ALA A 87 -10.56 -5.48 -4.98
C ALA A 87 -10.04 -6.74 -5.64
N ARG A 88 -8.72 -6.92 -5.59
CA ARG A 88 -8.05 -8.12 -6.09
C ARG A 88 -7.10 -8.66 -5.04
N LEU A 89 -7.31 -9.92 -4.68
CA LEU A 89 -6.34 -10.72 -3.93
C LEU A 89 -5.32 -11.30 -4.92
N ALA A 90 -4.05 -11.07 -4.67
CA ALA A 90 -2.94 -11.78 -5.31
C ALA A 90 -2.24 -12.64 -4.26
N PHE A 91 -1.75 -13.82 -4.65
CA PHE A 91 -0.95 -14.67 -3.80
C PHE A 91 0.24 -15.24 -4.58
N GLY A 92 1.41 -15.22 -3.96
CA GLY A 92 2.68 -15.69 -4.52
C GLY A 92 3.03 -17.13 -4.12
N VAL A 93 2.21 -17.80 -3.30
CA VAL A 93 2.48 -19.17 -2.83
C VAL A 93 2.09 -20.20 -3.89
N GLY A 94 2.99 -21.13 -4.21
CA GLY A 94 2.75 -22.21 -5.17
C GLY A 94 2.77 -21.72 -6.62
N PRO A 95 1.81 -22.11 -7.49
CA PRO A 95 1.74 -21.57 -8.85
C PRO A 95 1.36 -20.07 -8.87
N GLY A 96 1.02 -19.51 -7.71
CA GLY A 96 0.51 -18.16 -7.55
C GLY A 96 -0.86 -17.97 -8.20
N GLY A 97 -1.36 -16.75 -8.14
CA GLY A 97 -2.59 -16.38 -8.81
C GLY A 97 -3.16 -15.06 -8.30
N SER A 98 -4.23 -14.62 -8.97
CA SER A 98 -5.03 -13.51 -8.48
C SER A 98 -6.51 -13.71 -8.80
N TRP A 99 -7.37 -13.22 -7.93
CA TRP A 99 -8.82 -13.22 -8.10
C TRP A 99 -9.42 -11.91 -7.61
N GLU A 100 -10.39 -11.41 -8.35
CA GLU A 100 -11.27 -10.34 -7.88
C GLU A 100 -12.11 -10.86 -6.71
N ILE A 101 -12.16 -10.07 -5.64
CA ILE A 101 -12.90 -10.41 -4.41
C ILE A 101 -13.97 -9.34 -4.14
N PRO A 102 -15.13 -9.72 -3.57
CA PRO A 102 -16.15 -8.75 -3.19
C PRO A 102 -15.64 -7.84 -2.06
N VAL A 103 -16.10 -6.60 -2.07
CA VAL A 103 -15.86 -5.61 -1.00
C VAL A 103 -17.16 -5.37 -0.27
N GLU A 104 -17.15 -5.59 1.04
CA GLU A 104 -18.29 -5.33 1.91
C GLU A 104 -17.84 -4.42 3.07
N ILE A 105 -18.72 -3.49 3.45
CA ILE A 105 -18.51 -2.63 4.61
C ILE A 105 -19.25 -3.26 5.78
N ASP A 106 -18.52 -3.60 6.83
CA ASP A 106 -19.08 -4.07 8.08
C ASP A 106 -19.54 -2.86 8.93
N TYR A 107 -20.85 -2.72 9.07
CA TYR A 107 -21.49 -1.64 9.86
C TYR A 107 -21.75 -2.04 11.32
N ASP A 108 -21.47 -3.29 11.71
CA ASP A 108 -21.75 -3.79 13.06
C ASP A 108 -20.65 -3.39 14.06
N MET A 109 -19.53 -2.86 13.57
CA MET A 109 -18.41 -2.42 14.40
C MET A 109 -18.42 -0.91 14.66
N PRO A 110 -18.08 -0.48 15.89
CA PRO A 110 -17.86 0.93 16.17
C PRO A 110 -16.60 1.42 15.46
N PHE A 111 -16.78 2.31 14.49
CA PHE A 111 -15.68 3.00 13.81
C PHE A 111 -15.46 4.38 14.44
N ALA A 112 -14.57 4.45 15.42
CA ALA A 112 -14.24 5.70 16.12
C ALA A 112 -13.59 6.75 15.20
N ALA A 113 -13.02 6.31 14.08
CA ALA A 113 -12.20 7.11 13.17
C ALA A 113 -13.01 7.99 12.21
N ALA A 114 -14.33 8.20 12.37
CA ALA A 114 -15.08 9.15 11.54
C ALA A 114 -14.79 10.64 11.86
N ASP A 115 -13.54 10.98 12.19
CA ASP A 115 -13.09 12.35 12.44
C ASP A 115 -12.52 12.96 11.15
N ARG A 116 -13.39 13.66 10.42
CA ARG A 116 -13.02 14.32 9.16
C ARG A 116 -11.93 15.38 9.33
N ALA A 117 -11.83 16.02 10.50
CA ALA A 117 -10.81 17.04 10.73
C ALA A 117 -9.44 16.39 10.91
N ALA A 118 -9.38 15.27 11.66
CA ALA A 118 -8.16 14.48 11.79
C ALA A 118 -7.70 13.94 10.43
N TRP A 119 -8.61 13.39 9.62
CA TRP A 119 -8.29 12.90 8.27
C TRP A 119 -7.80 13.99 7.33
N GLN A 120 -8.40 15.19 7.37
CA GLN A 120 -7.91 16.29 6.55
C GLN A 120 -6.50 16.72 6.97
N ALA A 121 -6.22 16.75 8.28
CA ALA A 121 -4.89 17.08 8.78
C ALA A 121 -3.84 16.03 8.40
N GLU A 122 -4.18 14.73 8.45
CA GLU A 122 -3.32 13.65 7.98
C GLU A 122 -3.07 13.77 6.47
N TYR A 123 -4.13 14.00 5.67
CA TYR A 123 -4.02 14.22 4.23
C TYR A 123 -3.09 15.38 3.89
N ASP A 124 -3.28 16.54 4.53
CA ASP A 124 -2.47 17.74 4.28
C ASP A 124 -1.00 17.54 4.69
N ALA A 125 -0.73 16.67 5.66
CA ALA A 125 0.63 16.34 6.11
C ALA A 125 1.33 15.32 5.20
N CYS A 126 0.59 14.32 4.70
CA CYS A 126 1.16 13.18 3.99
C CYS A 126 1.10 13.33 2.46
N VAL A 127 0.14 14.08 1.90
CA VAL A 127 -0.10 14.11 0.45
C VAL A 127 0.41 15.40 -0.16
N GLN A 128 1.45 15.29 -1.00
CA GLN A 128 2.03 16.40 -1.73
C GLN A 128 1.64 16.33 -3.20
N ALA A 129 1.29 17.47 -3.78
CA ALA A 129 1.06 17.55 -5.22
C ALA A 129 2.39 17.41 -5.97
N ARG A 130 2.43 16.57 -7.01
CA ARG A 130 3.60 16.46 -7.88
C ARG A 130 3.90 17.82 -8.52
N SER A 131 5.12 18.32 -8.33
CA SER A 131 5.56 19.58 -8.93
C SER A 131 5.95 19.35 -10.40
N PRO A 132 5.36 20.07 -11.37
CA PRO A 132 5.65 19.90 -12.80
C PRO A 132 7.02 20.46 -13.26
N LEU A 133 7.90 20.83 -12.33
CA LEU A 133 9.21 21.45 -12.59
C LEU A 133 10.41 20.54 -12.32
N LEU A 134 10.18 19.35 -11.79
CA LEU A 134 11.21 18.33 -11.53
C LEU A 134 10.85 17.11 -12.38
N ASP A 135 11.02 17.21 -13.70
CA ASP A 135 10.75 16.10 -14.60
C ASP A 135 12.01 15.70 -15.40
N ASP A 136 12.10 14.38 -15.56
CA ASP A 136 12.92 13.56 -16.46
C ASP A 136 14.27 13.03 -15.96
N GLN A 137 15.03 13.72 -15.08
CA GLN A 137 16.39 13.26 -14.76
C GLN A 137 16.50 12.24 -13.60
N GLU A 138 15.60 12.27 -12.61
CA GLU A 138 15.62 11.30 -11.51
C GLU A 138 15.02 9.93 -11.87
N LEU A 139 14.28 9.83 -12.98
CA LEU A 139 13.71 8.55 -13.43
C LEU A 139 14.77 7.58 -14.01
N GLU A 140 15.91 8.08 -14.49
CA GLU A 140 17.02 7.24 -14.97
C GLU A 140 18.03 6.86 -13.89
N GLU A 141 18.15 7.65 -12.81
CA GLU A 141 19.07 7.36 -11.68
C GLU A 141 18.41 6.62 -10.50
N PHE A 142 17.09 6.43 -10.52
CA PHE A 142 16.36 5.53 -9.62
C PHE A 142 16.59 4.04 -10.02
N ASP A 143 17.86 3.62 -10.01
CA ASP A 143 18.28 2.23 -10.11
C ASP A 143 17.86 1.47 -8.85
N SER A 144 16.63 0.95 -8.89
CA SER A 144 16.03 0.07 -7.90
C SER A 144 16.86 -1.19 -7.57
N ALA A 145 17.89 -1.54 -8.37
CA ALA A 145 18.83 -2.60 -8.02
C ALA A 145 19.63 -2.33 -6.74
N ARG A 146 19.62 -1.08 -6.24
CA ARG A 146 20.32 -0.67 -5.02
C ARG A 146 19.42 -0.48 -3.79
N LEU A 147 18.10 -0.31 -3.98
CA LEU A 147 17.18 0.17 -2.94
C LEU A 147 16.16 -0.88 -2.49
N TRP A 148 15.84 -1.87 -3.34
CA TRP A 148 15.15 -3.09 -2.96
C TRP A 148 16.05 -4.24 -3.40
N PRO A 149 16.71 -4.97 -2.48
CA PRO A 149 17.58 -6.04 -2.92
C PRO A 149 16.78 -6.99 -3.81
N ARG A 150 17.40 -7.48 -4.89
CA ARG A 150 16.86 -8.55 -5.75
C ARG A 150 16.52 -9.84 -4.96
N GLU A 151 16.81 -9.84 -3.67
CA GLU A 151 16.50 -10.84 -2.67
C GLU A 151 15.58 -10.19 -1.63
N ASN A 152 14.43 -10.81 -1.38
CA ASN A 152 13.25 -10.19 -0.78
C ASN A 152 13.38 -9.95 0.73
N ALA A 153 14.34 -9.18 1.21
CA ALA A 153 14.66 -9.10 2.65
C ALA A 153 13.55 -8.51 3.55
N TRP A 154 12.56 -7.82 2.99
CA TRP A 154 11.42 -7.24 3.74
C TRP A 154 10.14 -8.10 3.68
N CYS A 155 10.13 -9.15 2.85
CA CYS A 155 9.01 -10.09 2.69
C CYS A 155 9.39 -11.55 2.90
N GLU A 156 10.67 -11.92 2.85
CA GLU A 156 11.20 -13.24 3.20
C GLU A 156 11.84 -13.21 4.59
N ASP A 157 11.35 -14.10 5.45
CA ASP A 157 11.95 -14.81 6.59
C ASP A 157 12.75 -14.04 7.67
N GLY A 158 13.08 -12.75 7.53
CA GLY A 158 13.87 -12.01 8.52
C GLY A 158 13.11 -11.59 9.77
N TYR A 159 11.83 -11.20 9.62
CA TYR A 159 10.98 -10.77 10.74
C TYR A 159 10.03 -11.87 11.23
N ASP A 160 9.61 -12.78 10.36
CA ASP A 160 8.76 -13.92 10.74
C ASP A 160 9.56 -14.99 11.53
N ALA A 161 10.87 -15.17 11.27
CA ALA A 161 11.70 -16.14 11.98
C ALA A 161 12.08 -15.73 13.42
N VAL A 162 11.93 -14.45 13.79
CA VAL A 162 12.23 -13.98 15.16
C VAL A 162 11.15 -14.44 16.16
N PHE A 163 9.93 -14.68 15.70
CA PHE A 163 8.81 -15.10 16.55
C PHE A 163 8.67 -16.62 16.70
N GLU A 164 9.24 -17.43 15.81
CA GLU A 164 9.18 -18.91 15.93
C GLU A 164 10.24 -19.51 16.87
N GLN A 165 11.19 -18.73 17.40
CA GLN A 165 12.21 -19.23 18.34
C GLN A 165 11.91 -18.93 19.82
N SER A 166 10.74 -18.38 20.14
CA SER A 166 10.33 -18.03 21.52
C SER A 166 9.07 -18.79 21.96
N VAL A 167 9.08 -20.13 21.86
CA VAL A 167 8.13 -21.03 22.53
C VAL A 167 8.89 -22.14 23.25
#